data_AF-A0A939QWG9-F1
#
_entry.id   AF-A0A939QWG9-F1
#
_cell.length_a   1.000
_cell.length_b   1.000
_cell.length_c   1.000
_cell.angle_alpha   90.00
_cell.angle_beta   90.00
_cell.angle_gamma   90.00
#
_symmetry.space_group_name_H-M   'P 1'
#
loop_
_entity.id
_entity.type
_entity.pdbx_description
1 polymer ?
#
loop_
_entity_poly.entity_id
_entity_poly.type
_entity_poly.pdbx_seq_one_letter_code
_entity_poly.pdbx_strand_id
1 'polypeptide(L)'
;MIMDRRDFLKKSAVATAATGLAACDLMPGPVKVKGEAPSQEKSREITGTVPRHYPGVGLLGYGCMRWPMVKDSEGKEVIDQQAVNALVDEALSHGVNYFDTSPVYLQGKSEEATAIALNRHPREEWLLATKLSNFTNPTYNNSVKMYRRSLEIFGTDHIDYYLLHAVGSATDFKLRFGNTGIMDFLLKEREAGRIRNLGFSIHSHKEGFDSMMELHGQYHWDFVQIQMNYLDWTHAGGRNTNAEYLYSELEKRDIPVVIMEPLRGGSLATLTKGQTAQLKALEPDRSIASWAFRFCGSFPKVLTVLSGMTYMEHLEDNLQTFCDFKPLTEEEFAILEDIADGRVRFPLVGCTGCQYCMPCPYGINIPGIFRFYDKSIVEDTYVRSSEQKGFAKARRRYLAQYDKAVETIRQADHCISCGKCVSHCPQHIRIPRELARIDEYIEAIKQGTL
;
A
#
# COMPACT_ATOMS: atom_id res chain seq x y z
N MET A 1 -48.21 2.20 32.71
CA MET A 1 -49.23 1.88 31.69
C MET A 1 -48.59 2.08 30.32
N ILE A 2 -48.55 1.02 29.52
CA ILE A 2 -47.90 0.91 28.21
C ILE A 2 -48.91 1.29 27.12
N MET A 3 -48.48 2.06 26.11
CA MET A 3 -49.10 2.23 24.76
C MET A 3 -48.11 3.07 23.94
N ASP A 4 -47.28 2.53 23.05
CA ASP A 4 -47.40 1.85 21.74
C ASP A 4 -47.46 2.81 20.52
N ARG A 5 -46.68 2.43 19.50
CA ARG A 5 -45.89 3.24 18.58
C ARG A 5 -46.56 3.45 17.22
N ARG A 6 -47.90 3.45 17.15
CA ARG A 6 -48.66 3.36 15.89
C ARG A 6 -49.48 4.58 15.45
N ASP A 7 -49.50 5.68 16.21
CA ASP A 7 -50.36 6.83 15.88
C ASP A 7 -49.68 8.03 15.19
N PHE A 8 -48.41 7.93 14.81
CA PHE A 8 -47.70 9.06 14.18
C PHE A 8 -47.67 9.04 12.63
N LEU A 9 -48.18 8.00 11.97
CA LEU A 9 -48.01 7.81 10.51
C LEU A 9 -49.31 7.88 9.67
N LYS A 10 -50.35 8.59 10.12
CA LYS A 10 -51.63 8.70 9.38
C LYS A 10 -52.11 10.11 9.01
N LYS A 11 -51.22 11.09 8.95
CA LYS A 11 -51.46 12.40 8.34
C LYS A 11 -50.13 12.79 7.68
N SER A 12 -49.94 12.85 6.38
CA SER A 12 -50.82 13.31 5.32
C SER A 12 -50.24 12.83 3.98
N ALA A 13 -51.06 12.23 3.14
CA ALA A 13 -50.78 12.02 1.73
C ALA A 13 -51.95 12.59 0.93
N VAL A 14 -51.64 13.01 -0.30
CA VAL A 14 -52.53 13.51 -1.37
C VAL A 14 -52.90 14.99 -1.23
N ALA A 15 -52.81 15.89 -2.22
CA ALA A 15 -52.08 16.09 -3.48
C ALA A 15 -52.93 17.12 -4.25
N THR A 16 -52.33 18.17 -4.80
CA THR A 16 -52.92 18.89 -5.94
C THR A 16 -51.82 19.53 -6.78
N ALA A 17 -51.98 19.37 -8.09
CA ALA A 17 -50.98 19.61 -9.11
C ALA A 17 -51.16 20.95 -9.84
N ALA A 18 -50.06 21.36 -10.50
CA ALA A 18 -49.95 22.15 -11.73
C ALA A 18 -50.10 23.69 -11.69
N THR A 19 -48.97 24.36 -11.98
CA THR A 19 -48.67 25.51 -12.89
C THR A 19 -47.28 26.00 -12.47
N GLY A 20 -46.20 26.09 -13.25
CA GLY A 20 -46.03 26.64 -14.60
C GLY A 20 -44.88 27.67 -14.52
N LEU A 21 -43.68 27.26 -14.94
CA LEU A 21 -42.49 28.02 -15.41
C LEU A 21 -41.97 29.31 -14.71
N ALA A 22 -40.63 29.35 -14.60
CA ALA A 22 -39.71 30.49 -14.44
C ALA A 22 -39.42 31.02 -13.02
N ALA A 23 -38.35 30.47 -12.42
CA ALA A 23 -37.27 31.23 -11.74
C ALA A 23 -36.22 30.25 -11.18
N CYS A 24 -34.97 30.70 -11.13
CA CYS A 24 -33.77 30.02 -10.59
C CYS A 24 -32.94 29.19 -11.59
N ASP A 25 -32.53 29.85 -12.69
CA ASP A 25 -31.09 29.94 -12.95
C ASP A 25 -30.38 30.54 -11.72
N LEU A 26 -29.19 30.02 -11.39
CA LEU A 26 -28.28 30.34 -10.27
C LEU A 26 -28.14 29.23 -9.22
N MET A 27 -27.67 28.06 -9.65
CA MET A 27 -26.86 27.17 -8.80
C MET A 27 -25.60 26.78 -9.58
N PRO A 28 -24.38 27.10 -9.11
CA PRO A 28 -23.18 26.72 -9.83
C PRO A 28 -23.03 25.19 -9.81
N GLY A 29 -23.00 24.60 -11.01
CA GLY A 29 -22.72 23.19 -11.21
C GLY A 29 -21.32 22.79 -10.73
N PRO A 30 -21.03 21.48 -10.67
CA PRO A 30 -19.77 20.98 -10.16
C PRO A 30 -18.59 21.58 -10.94
N VAL A 31 -17.67 22.22 -10.23
CA VAL A 31 -16.42 22.73 -10.78
C VAL A 31 -15.65 21.55 -11.37
N LYS A 32 -15.63 21.47 -12.71
CA LYS A 32 -14.68 20.64 -13.43
C LYS A 32 -13.28 21.15 -13.09
N VAL A 33 -12.58 20.41 -12.24
CA VAL A 33 -11.12 20.52 -12.16
C VAL A 33 -10.61 20.01 -13.50
N LYS A 34 -10.31 20.94 -14.42
CA LYS A 34 -9.38 20.65 -15.51
C LYS A 34 -8.02 20.40 -14.84
N GLY A 35 -7.74 19.15 -14.49
CA GLY A 35 -6.36 18.70 -14.51
C GLY A 35 -5.89 18.90 -15.94
N GLU A 36 -4.81 19.65 -16.14
CA GLU A 36 -4.04 19.49 -17.36
C GLU A 36 -3.75 18.00 -17.47
N ALA A 37 -4.27 17.38 -18.53
CA ALA A 37 -3.83 16.06 -18.91
C ALA A 37 -2.31 16.15 -19.05
N PRO A 38 -1.54 15.20 -18.49
CA PRO A 38 -0.15 15.06 -18.89
C PRO A 38 -0.14 15.06 -20.41
N SER A 39 0.71 15.89 -21.00
CA SER A 39 1.00 15.80 -22.43
C SER A 39 1.17 14.32 -22.77
N GLN A 40 0.57 13.87 -23.87
CA GLN A 40 0.82 12.55 -24.44
C GLN A 40 2.32 12.44 -24.76
N GLU A 41 3.13 12.15 -23.75
CA GLU A 41 4.44 11.56 -23.94
C GLU A 41 4.15 10.23 -24.62
N LYS A 42 4.62 10.07 -25.86
CA LYS A 42 4.55 8.81 -26.59
C LYS A 42 5.03 7.73 -25.62
N SER A 43 4.17 6.75 -25.31
CA SER A 43 4.59 5.59 -24.54
C SER A 43 5.83 5.02 -25.23
N ARG A 44 6.95 5.04 -24.50
CA ARG A 44 8.19 4.46 -24.99
C ARG A 44 7.90 2.98 -25.19
N GLU A 45 8.16 2.46 -26.38
CA GLU A 45 7.98 1.05 -26.68
C GLU A 45 8.81 0.23 -25.67
N ILE A 46 8.13 -0.61 -24.88
CA ILE A 46 8.78 -1.47 -23.90
C ILE A 46 9.44 -2.59 -24.69
N THR A 47 10.77 -2.66 -24.61
CA THR A 47 11.55 -3.69 -25.29
C THR A 47 12.26 -4.53 -24.24
N GLY A 48 12.34 -5.84 -24.48
CA GLY A 48 12.99 -6.79 -23.57
C GLY A 48 12.03 -7.48 -22.60
N THR A 49 12.61 -8.20 -21.65
CA THR A 49 11.90 -8.94 -20.61
C THR A 49 12.48 -8.63 -19.25
N VAL A 50 11.66 -8.76 -18.22
CA VAL A 50 12.09 -8.56 -16.84
C VAL A 50 13.26 -9.50 -16.50
N PRO A 51 14.37 -8.97 -15.94
CA PRO A 51 15.55 -9.75 -15.60
C PRO A 51 15.25 -10.71 -14.45
N ARG A 52 16.18 -11.62 -14.19
CA ARG A 52 16.03 -12.66 -13.17
C ARG A 52 17.30 -12.76 -12.35
N HIS A 53 17.21 -12.63 -11.03
CA HIS A 53 18.29 -13.01 -10.13
C HIS A 53 18.32 -14.53 -9.90
N TYR A 54 17.14 -15.15 -9.88
CA TYR A 54 16.98 -16.58 -9.71
C TYR A 54 16.38 -17.20 -10.97
N PRO A 55 16.83 -18.40 -11.37
CA PRO A 55 16.26 -19.09 -12.53
C PRO A 55 14.74 -19.21 -12.42
N GLY A 56 14.04 -18.86 -13.50
CA GLY A 56 12.59 -19.04 -13.57
C GLY A 56 11.74 -17.94 -12.93
N VAL A 57 12.28 -16.97 -12.19
CA VAL A 57 11.48 -15.95 -11.50
C VAL A 57 11.85 -14.55 -11.98
N GLY A 58 10.87 -13.80 -12.50
CA GLY A 58 11.03 -12.40 -12.86
C GLY A 58 11.33 -11.52 -11.64
N LEU A 59 12.27 -10.57 -11.76
CA LEU A 59 12.64 -9.65 -10.69
C LEU A 59 11.48 -8.69 -10.31
N LEU A 60 10.55 -8.44 -11.22
CA LEU A 60 9.27 -7.79 -10.94
C LEU A 60 8.20 -8.87 -10.72
N GLY A 61 7.51 -8.79 -9.60
CA GLY A 61 6.36 -9.63 -9.26
C GLY A 61 5.10 -8.80 -9.10
N TYR A 62 3.95 -9.43 -9.37
CA TYR A 62 2.65 -8.79 -9.32
C TYR A 62 2.03 -8.94 -7.92
N GLY A 63 1.86 -7.82 -7.22
CA GLY A 63 1.15 -7.76 -5.94
C GLY A 63 -0.37 -7.64 -6.16
N CYS A 64 -1.11 -8.70 -5.89
CA CYS A 64 -2.55 -8.82 -6.16
C CYS A 64 -3.43 -8.32 -5.00
N MET A 65 -2.89 -7.54 -4.07
CA MET A 65 -3.64 -7.00 -2.93
C MET A 65 -4.72 -5.99 -3.36
N ARG A 66 -4.52 -5.34 -4.51
CA ARG A 66 -5.44 -4.37 -5.12
C ARG A 66 -5.60 -4.66 -6.60
N TRP A 67 -6.84 -4.79 -7.05
CA TRP A 67 -7.21 -4.90 -8.45
C TRP A 67 -8.07 -3.70 -8.85
N PRO A 68 -8.14 -3.35 -10.15
CA PRO A 68 -9.06 -2.32 -10.61
C PRO A 68 -10.50 -2.68 -10.24
N MET A 69 -11.26 -1.66 -9.83
CA MET A 69 -12.63 -1.78 -9.36
C MET A 69 -13.55 -0.94 -10.24
N VAL A 70 -14.74 -1.45 -10.52
CA VAL A 70 -15.82 -0.77 -11.24
C VAL A 70 -17.13 -0.88 -10.47
N LYS A 71 -18.10 -0.04 -10.80
CA LYS A 71 -19.47 -0.17 -10.28
C LYS A 71 -20.28 -1.07 -11.20
N ASP A 72 -20.95 -2.06 -10.61
CA ASP A 72 -21.93 -2.87 -11.33
C ASP A 72 -23.23 -2.08 -11.62
N SER A 73 -24.20 -2.74 -12.25
CA SER A 73 -25.51 -2.16 -12.57
C SER A 73 -26.30 -1.69 -11.35
N GLU A 74 -25.97 -2.17 -10.15
CA GLU A 74 -26.60 -1.80 -8.88
C GLU A 74 -25.79 -0.74 -8.12
N GLY A 75 -24.67 -0.28 -8.70
CA GLY A 75 -23.80 0.73 -8.13
C GLY A 75 -22.82 0.20 -7.08
N LYS A 76 -22.72 -1.13 -6.89
CA LYS A 76 -21.80 -1.77 -5.96
C LYS A 76 -20.41 -1.90 -6.58
N GLU A 77 -19.38 -1.65 -5.78
CA GLU A 77 -18.00 -1.84 -6.22
C GLU A 77 -17.66 -3.33 -6.34
N VAL A 78 -17.18 -3.72 -7.53
CA VAL A 78 -16.74 -5.07 -7.88
C VAL A 78 -15.42 -4.99 -8.64
N ILE A 79 -14.66 -6.09 -8.67
CA ILE A 79 -13.41 -6.15 -9.44
C ILE A 79 -13.74 -6.06 -10.93
N ASP A 80 -13.00 -5.22 -11.66
CA ASP A 80 -13.04 -5.16 -13.12
C ASP A 80 -12.21 -6.31 -13.69
N GLN A 81 -12.87 -7.45 -13.91
CA GLN A 81 -12.19 -8.64 -14.41
C GLN A 81 -11.57 -8.44 -15.81
N GLN A 82 -12.15 -7.60 -16.65
CA GLN A 82 -11.58 -7.34 -17.99
C GLN A 82 -10.26 -6.57 -17.88
N ALA A 83 -10.22 -5.56 -17.01
CA ALA A 83 -8.99 -4.83 -16.73
C ALA A 83 -7.93 -5.72 -16.06
N VAL A 84 -8.31 -6.57 -15.10
CA VAL A 84 -7.40 -7.55 -14.49
C VAL A 84 -6.81 -8.49 -15.54
N ASN A 85 -7.64 -9.01 -16.44
CA ASN A 85 -7.17 -9.88 -17.51
C ASN A 85 -6.14 -9.19 -18.42
N ALA A 86 -6.42 -7.96 -18.87
CA ALA A 86 -5.51 -7.21 -19.72
C ALA A 86 -4.17 -6.92 -19.02
N LEU A 87 -4.21 -6.58 -17.74
CA LEU A 87 -3.00 -6.37 -16.92
C LEU A 87 -2.17 -7.65 -16.80
N VAL A 88 -2.80 -8.81 -16.60
CA VAL A 88 -2.11 -10.09 -16.49
C VAL A 88 -1.50 -10.52 -17.83
N ASP A 89 -2.23 -10.33 -18.94
CA ASP A 89 -1.72 -10.61 -20.28
C ASP A 89 -0.43 -9.81 -20.57
N GLU A 90 -0.47 -8.50 -20.28
CA GLU A 90 0.66 -7.60 -20.51
C GLU A 90 1.85 -7.88 -19.57
N ALA A 91 1.57 -8.25 -18.33
CA ALA A 91 2.59 -8.63 -17.37
C ALA A 91 3.33 -9.90 -17.81
N LEU A 92 2.59 -10.94 -18.20
CA LEU A 92 3.17 -12.21 -18.65
C LEU A 92 3.97 -12.06 -19.95
N SER A 93 3.50 -11.23 -20.90
CA SER A 93 4.19 -11.00 -22.18
C SER A 93 5.60 -10.40 -21.99
N HIS A 94 5.85 -9.73 -20.87
CA HIS A 94 7.14 -9.14 -20.50
C HIS A 94 7.91 -9.93 -19.42
N GLY A 95 7.44 -11.13 -19.06
CA GLY A 95 8.15 -12.03 -18.14
C GLY A 95 7.89 -11.76 -16.65
N VAL A 96 6.86 -10.99 -16.29
CA VAL A 96 6.35 -10.89 -14.91
C VAL A 96 5.51 -12.14 -14.64
N ASN A 97 6.12 -13.13 -13.99
CA ASN A 97 5.50 -14.43 -13.78
C ASN A 97 5.22 -14.78 -12.31
N TYR A 98 5.66 -13.98 -11.34
CA TYR A 98 5.38 -14.20 -9.91
C TYR A 98 4.14 -13.42 -9.47
N PHE A 99 3.05 -14.09 -9.10
CA PHE A 99 1.78 -13.46 -8.69
C PHE A 99 1.50 -13.71 -7.20
N ASP A 100 1.59 -12.64 -6.40
CA ASP A 100 1.38 -12.65 -4.96
C ASP A 100 -0.05 -12.26 -4.57
N THR A 101 -0.82 -13.21 -4.05
CA THR A 101 -2.21 -13.01 -3.60
C THR A 101 -2.43 -13.52 -2.17
N SER A 102 -3.66 -13.52 -1.69
CA SER A 102 -4.03 -14.04 -0.37
C SER A 102 -5.55 -14.30 -0.26
N PRO A 103 -5.97 -15.31 0.53
CA PRO A 103 -7.37 -15.56 0.86
C PRO A 103 -8.12 -14.39 1.52
N VAL A 104 -7.42 -13.37 2.04
CA VAL A 104 -8.05 -12.21 2.71
C VAL A 104 -8.05 -10.94 1.85
N TYR A 105 -7.33 -10.91 0.73
CA TYR A 105 -7.25 -9.72 -0.11
C TYR A 105 -8.57 -9.45 -0.85
N LEU A 106 -8.94 -8.18 -0.93
CA LEU A 106 -10.21 -7.72 -1.51
C LEU A 106 -11.42 -8.49 -0.95
N GLN A 107 -11.47 -8.66 0.37
CA GLN A 107 -12.54 -9.40 1.05
C GLN A 107 -12.66 -10.86 0.57
N GLY A 108 -11.53 -11.48 0.23
CA GLY A 108 -11.44 -12.86 -0.27
C GLY A 108 -11.72 -13.02 -1.77
N LYS A 109 -11.76 -11.93 -2.53
CA LYS A 109 -12.00 -11.95 -3.98
C LYS A 109 -10.76 -11.88 -4.85
N SER A 110 -9.60 -11.57 -4.28
CA SER A 110 -8.37 -11.47 -5.07
C SER A 110 -7.93 -12.81 -5.67
N GLU A 111 -7.95 -13.91 -4.91
CA GLU A 111 -7.58 -15.23 -5.45
C GLU A 111 -8.46 -15.64 -6.64
N GLU A 112 -9.78 -15.46 -6.53
CA GLU A 112 -10.73 -15.77 -7.62
C GLU A 112 -10.44 -14.95 -8.88
N ALA A 113 -10.26 -13.62 -8.75
CA ALA A 113 -9.98 -12.75 -9.89
C ALA A 113 -8.62 -13.04 -10.55
N THR A 114 -7.62 -13.35 -9.72
CA THR A 114 -6.26 -13.70 -10.18
C THR A 114 -6.28 -15.04 -10.91
N ALA A 115 -6.98 -16.05 -10.38
CA ALA A 115 -7.14 -17.36 -11.02
C ALA A 115 -7.85 -17.26 -12.39
N ILE A 116 -8.93 -16.47 -12.49
CA ILE A 116 -9.63 -16.25 -13.77
C ILE A 116 -8.68 -15.69 -14.84
N ALA A 117 -7.82 -14.76 -14.46
CA ALA A 117 -6.87 -14.16 -15.39
C ALA A 117 -5.72 -15.11 -15.77
N LEU A 118 -5.10 -15.77 -14.79
CA LEU A 118 -3.96 -16.67 -15.01
C LEU A 118 -4.35 -17.96 -15.74
N ASN A 119 -5.53 -18.54 -15.47
CA ASN A 119 -5.96 -19.80 -16.10
C ASN A 119 -6.30 -19.67 -17.59
N ARG A 120 -6.20 -18.47 -18.16
CA ARG A 120 -6.21 -18.23 -19.61
C ARG A 120 -4.87 -18.55 -20.27
N HIS A 121 -3.82 -18.69 -19.47
CA HIS A 121 -2.44 -18.94 -19.90
C HIS A 121 -1.97 -20.33 -19.44
N PRO A 122 -0.99 -20.96 -20.12
CA PRO A 122 -0.41 -22.22 -19.69
C PRO A 122 0.10 -22.15 -18.25
N ARG A 123 -0.13 -23.22 -17.47
CA ARG A 123 0.17 -23.26 -16.02
C ARG A 123 1.65 -23.01 -15.73
N GLU A 124 2.53 -23.43 -16.63
CA GLU A 124 3.98 -23.32 -16.54
C GLU A 124 4.51 -21.89 -16.75
N GLU A 125 3.69 -20.97 -17.28
CA GLU A 125 4.10 -19.59 -17.54
C GLU A 125 4.01 -18.69 -16.30
N TRP A 126 3.30 -19.11 -15.26
CA TRP A 126 3.08 -18.33 -14.05
C TRP A 126 3.38 -19.11 -12.76
N LEU A 127 3.74 -18.36 -11.73
CA LEU A 127 4.09 -18.83 -10.39
C LEU A 127 3.08 -18.26 -9.39
N LEU A 128 2.39 -19.16 -8.69
CA LEU A 128 1.41 -18.79 -7.67
C LEU A 128 2.10 -18.60 -6.32
N ALA A 129 2.01 -17.38 -5.79
CA ALA A 129 2.31 -17.08 -4.40
C ALA A 129 1.02 -16.77 -3.62
N THR A 130 0.68 -17.60 -2.63
CA THR A 130 -0.47 -17.36 -1.74
C THR A 130 -0.13 -17.71 -0.30
N LYS A 131 -1.04 -17.41 0.64
CA LYS A 131 -0.70 -17.29 2.06
C LYS A 131 -1.70 -17.98 2.99
N LEU A 132 -1.20 -18.65 4.01
CA LEU A 132 -2.00 -19.12 5.14
C LEU A 132 -2.39 -17.96 6.05
N SER A 133 -3.61 -17.44 5.85
CA SER A 133 -4.11 -16.19 6.41
C SER A 133 -5.09 -16.41 7.57
N ASN A 134 -4.73 -17.35 8.46
CA ASN A 134 -5.59 -17.88 9.52
C ASN A 134 -5.75 -16.96 10.75
N PHE A 135 -5.69 -15.63 10.57
CA PHE A 135 -5.62 -14.63 11.63
C PHE A 135 -6.71 -14.75 12.71
N THR A 136 -7.95 -15.05 12.31
CA THR A 136 -9.11 -15.11 13.21
C THR A 136 -9.45 -16.51 13.69
N ASN A 137 -9.02 -17.55 12.97
CA ASN A 137 -9.28 -18.94 13.29
C ASN A 137 -8.07 -19.81 12.93
N PRO A 138 -7.07 -19.89 13.82
CA PRO A 138 -5.82 -20.62 13.57
C PRO A 138 -5.93 -22.14 13.80
N THR A 139 -7.14 -22.71 13.86
CA THR A 139 -7.28 -24.16 14.03
C THR A 139 -6.68 -24.93 12.85
N TYR A 140 -6.20 -26.15 13.11
CA TYR A 140 -5.67 -27.07 12.10
C TYR A 140 -6.66 -27.25 10.92
N ASN A 141 -7.91 -27.61 11.23
CA ASN A 141 -8.93 -27.89 10.22
C ASN A 141 -9.23 -26.66 9.35
N ASN A 142 -9.31 -25.46 9.94
CA ASN A 142 -9.53 -24.24 9.17
C ASN A 142 -8.32 -23.92 8.28
N SER A 143 -7.11 -24.12 8.79
CA SER A 143 -5.87 -23.87 8.05
C SER A 143 -5.72 -24.81 6.84
N VAL A 144 -5.99 -26.11 7.02
CA VAL A 144 -6.01 -27.09 5.93
C VAL A 144 -7.10 -26.77 4.90
N LYS A 145 -8.30 -26.37 5.37
CA LYS A 145 -9.39 -25.95 4.48
C LYS A 145 -8.99 -24.73 3.63
N MET A 146 -8.34 -23.74 4.24
CA MET A 146 -7.86 -22.54 3.53
C MET A 146 -6.83 -22.89 2.45
N TYR A 147 -5.82 -23.70 2.80
CA TYR A 147 -4.82 -24.20 1.86
C TYR A 147 -5.46 -24.92 0.65
N ARG A 148 -6.37 -25.87 0.90
CA ARG A 148 -7.07 -26.61 -0.17
C ARG A 148 -7.96 -25.72 -1.01
N ARG A 149 -8.58 -24.71 -0.41
CA ARG A 149 -9.44 -23.77 -1.13
C ARG A 149 -8.64 -22.94 -2.14
N SER A 150 -7.42 -22.52 -1.80
CA SER A 150 -6.56 -21.83 -2.78
C SER A 150 -6.26 -22.72 -3.98
N LEU A 151 -5.88 -24.00 -3.78
CA LEU A 151 -5.67 -24.95 -4.88
C LEU A 151 -6.93 -25.13 -5.75
N GLU A 152 -8.11 -25.23 -5.12
CA GLU A 152 -9.39 -25.35 -5.81
C GLU A 152 -9.73 -24.10 -6.65
N ILE A 153 -9.53 -22.89 -6.10
CA ILE A 153 -9.78 -21.62 -6.81
C ILE A 153 -8.91 -21.52 -8.07
N PHE A 154 -7.63 -21.86 -7.94
CA PHE A 154 -6.69 -21.80 -9.07
C PHE A 154 -6.80 -23.01 -10.00
N GLY A 155 -7.48 -24.09 -9.61
CA GLY A 155 -7.56 -25.31 -10.42
C GLY A 155 -6.20 -25.98 -10.64
N THR A 156 -5.31 -25.89 -9.65
CA THR A 156 -3.93 -26.40 -9.69
C THR A 156 -3.70 -27.44 -8.59
N ASP A 157 -2.73 -28.32 -8.79
CA ASP A 157 -2.34 -29.35 -7.82
C ASP A 157 -1.18 -28.92 -6.90
N HIS A 158 -0.55 -27.77 -7.20
CA HIS A 158 0.54 -27.21 -6.41
C HIS A 158 0.50 -25.67 -6.32
N ILE A 159 1.12 -25.16 -5.25
CA ILE A 159 1.45 -23.74 -5.02
C ILE A 159 2.97 -23.59 -5.14
N ASP A 160 3.43 -22.61 -5.93
CA ASP A 160 4.85 -22.36 -6.13
C ASP A 160 5.50 -21.74 -4.89
N TYR A 161 4.83 -20.78 -4.25
CA TYR A 161 5.31 -20.09 -3.05
C TYR A 161 4.19 -19.99 -2.01
N TYR A 162 4.28 -20.74 -0.91
CA TYR A 162 3.30 -20.70 0.17
C TYR A 162 3.88 -20.02 1.41
N LEU A 163 3.16 -19.03 1.94
CA LEU A 163 3.64 -18.22 3.06
C LEU A 163 2.80 -18.40 4.32
N LEU A 164 3.46 -18.46 5.48
CA LEU A 164 2.82 -18.07 6.73
C LEU A 164 2.58 -16.56 6.71
N HIS A 165 1.32 -16.12 6.78
CA HIS A 165 0.98 -14.72 6.51
C HIS A 165 1.23 -13.81 7.71
N ALA A 166 2.07 -12.78 7.53
CA ALA A 166 2.28 -11.65 8.44
C ALA A 166 2.56 -12.10 9.87
N VAL A 167 3.63 -12.87 10.05
CA VAL A 167 4.09 -13.32 11.37
C VAL A 167 4.57 -12.10 12.16
N GLY A 168 4.00 -11.90 13.34
CA GLY A 168 4.27 -10.72 14.16
C GLY A 168 5.25 -10.92 15.31
N SER A 169 5.42 -12.16 15.79
CA SER A 169 6.32 -12.50 16.92
C SER A 169 6.43 -14.03 17.08
N ALA A 170 7.32 -14.50 17.95
CA ALA A 170 7.39 -15.90 18.35
C ALA A 170 6.06 -16.41 18.96
N THR A 171 5.39 -15.59 19.75
CA THR A 171 4.08 -15.93 20.34
C THR A 171 3.01 -16.07 19.28
N ASP A 172 2.97 -15.14 18.32
CA ASP A 172 2.06 -15.21 17.17
C ASP A 172 2.30 -16.48 16.35
N PHE A 173 3.57 -16.80 16.06
CA PHE A 173 3.94 -18.03 15.36
C PHE A 173 3.44 -19.28 16.10
N LYS A 174 3.71 -19.39 17.40
CA LYS A 174 3.27 -20.54 18.22
C LYS A 174 1.76 -20.68 18.23
N LEU A 175 1.03 -19.58 18.39
CA LEU A 175 -0.43 -19.56 18.44
C LEU A 175 -1.06 -19.97 17.10
N ARG A 176 -0.53 -19.45 15.99
CA ARG A 176 -1.14 -19.63 14.67
C ARG A 176 -0.67 -20.87 13.93
N PHE A 177 0.54 -21.33 14.21
CA PHE A 177 1.20 -22.37 13.42
C PHE A 177 1.88 -23.44 14.30
N GLY A 178 2.80 -23.04 15.18
CA GLY A 178 3.67 -23.97 15.89
C GLY A 178 2.93 -24.99 16.79
N ASN A 179 1.85 -24.58 17.46
CA ASN A 179 1.12 -25.43 18.42
C ASN A 179 -0.15 -26.08 17.84
N THR A 180 -0.41 -25.94 16.54
CA THR A 180 -1.67 -26.37 15.92
C THR A 180 -1.54 -27.68 15.14
N GLY A 181 -0.31 -28.16 14.92
CA GLY A 181 -0.01 -29.29 14.04
C GLY A 181 -0.03 -28.92 12.54
N ILE A 182 -0.29 -27.66 12.19
CA ILE A 182 -0.32 -27.25 10.78
C ILE A 182 1.07 -27.29 10.14
N MET A 183 2.14 -27.01 10.88
CA MET A 183 3.49 -27.05 10.34
C MET A 183 3.86 -28.44 9.82
N ASP A 184 3.54 -29.50 10.57
CA ASP A 184 3.78 -30.89 10.12
C ASP A 184 3.02 -31.22 8.82
N PHE A 185 1.79 -30.68 8.68
CA PHE A 185 1.02 -30.81 7.45
C PHE A 185 1.70 -30.08 6.28
N LEU A 186 2.11 -28.82 6.46
CA LEU A 186 2.76 -28.03 5.41
C LEU A 186 4.10 -28.64 4.97
N LEU A 187 4.88 -29.18 5.91
CA LEU A 187 6.12 -29.88 5.60
C LEU A 187 5.87 -31.14 4.73
N LYS A 188 4.82 -31.92 5.02
CA LYS A 188 4.41 -33.06 4.19
C LYS A 188 3.91 -32.66 2.81
N GLU A 189 3.18 -31.54 2.72
CA GLU A 189 2.76 -30.99 1.42
C GLU A 189 3.96 -30.51 0.59
N ARG A 190 5.00 -29.97 1.23
CA ARG A 190 6.26 -29.63 0.58
C ARG A 190 7.02 -30.87 0.11
N GLU A 191 7.18 -31.88 0.96
CA GLU A 191 7.82 -33.15 0.60
C GLU A 191 7.10 -33.82 -0.59
N ALA A 192 5.77 -33.71 -0.64
CA ALA A 192 4.96 -34.22 -1.75
C ALA A 192 4.98 -33.33 -3.01
N GLY A 193 5.69 -32.20 -3.02
CA GLY A 193 5.80 -31.28 -4.15
C GLY A 193 4.57 -30.39 -4.40
N ARG A 194 3.55 -30.46 -3.54
CA ARG A 194 2.34 -29.61 -3.64
C ARG A 194 2.57 -28.20 -3.12
N ILE A 195 3.56 -28.01 -2.27
CA ILE A 195 4.15 -26.70 -1.97
C ILE A 195 5.59 -26.76 -2.49
N ARG A 196 5.95 -25.93 -3.48
CA ARG A 196 7.33 -25.95 -4.00
C ARG A 196 8.30 -25.21 -3.08
N ASN A 197 7.89 -24.04 -2.59
CA ASN A 197 8.66 -23.21 -1.67
C ASN A 197 7.76 -22.81 -0.49
N LEU A 198 8.23 -23.06 0.74
CA LEU A 198 7.56 -22.69 1.99
C LEU A 198 8.34 -21.57 2.68
N GLY A 199 7.67 -20.44 2.91
CA GLY A 199 8.24 -19.26 3.53
C GLY A 199 7.28 -18.58 4.49
N PHE A 200 7.59 -17.34 4.84
CA PHE A 200 6.71 -16.49 5.64
C PHE A 200 6.87 -15.02 5.26
N SER A 201 5.84 -14.22 5.52
CA SER A 201 5.94 -12.76 5.51
C SER A 201 5.97 -12.22 6.93
N ILE A 202 6.67 -11.10 7.16
CA ILE A 202 6.92 -10.58 8.51
C ILE A 202 6.71 -9.07 8.61
N HIS A 203 6.02 -8.67 9.68
CA HIS A 203 5.94 -7.30 10.18
C HIS A 203 6.21 -7.34 11.68
N SER A 204 7.49 -7.30 12.06
CA SER A 204 7.90 -7.55 13.44
C SER A 204 9.15 -6.77 13.84
N HIS A 205 9.29 -6.59 15.15
CA HIS A 205 10.52 -6.13 15.77
C HIS A 205 11.59 -7.20 15.63
N LYS A 206 12.84 -6.79 15.89
CA LYS A 206 14.01 -7.61 15.62
C LYS A 206 13.91 -8.98 16.30
N GLU A 207 13.43 -9.02 17.53
CA GLU A 207 13.30 -10.24 18.32
C GLU A 207 12.33 -11.25 17.69
N GLY A 208 11.24 -10.75 17.07
CA GLY A 208 10.29 -11.60 16.38
C GLY A 208 10.85 -12.19 15.09
N PHE A 209 11.64 -11.42 14.35
CA PHE A 209 12.37 -11.92 13.18
C PHE A 209 13.46 -12.94 13.58
N ASP A 210 14.26 -12.63 14.59
CA ASP A 210 15.31 -13.52 15.09
C ASP A 210 14.74 -14.88 15.52
N SER A 211 13.59 -14.86 16.21
CA SER A 211 12.88 -16.08 16.60
C SER A 211 12.48 -16.93 15.38
N MET A 212 12.10 -16.32 14.27
CA MET A 212 11.81 -17.05 13.03
C MET A 212 13.08 -17.60 12.38
N MET A 213 14.20 -16.90 12.48
CA MET A 213 15.50 -17.39 12.02
C MET A 213 16.01 -18.58 12.84
N GLU A 214 15.80 -18.60 14.16
CA GLU A 214 16.13 -19.74 15.02
C GLU A 214 15.37 -21.01 14.60
N LEU A 215 14.13 -20.86 14.12
CA LEU A 215 13.31 -21.95 13.63
C LEU A 215 13.70 -22.46 12.22
N HIS A 216 14.63 -21.79 11.53
CA HIS A 216 15.05 -22.17 10.18
C HIS A 216 15.64 -23.59 10.14
N GLY A 217 16.42 -24.00 11.15
CA GLY A 217 16.98 -25.35 11.21
C GLY A 217 15.92 -26.45 11.40
N GLN A 218 14.74 -26.11 11.93
CA GLN A 218 13.65 -27.05 12.13
C GLN A 218 12.74 -27.14 10.91
N TYR A 219 12.36 -25.99 10.32
CA TYR A 219 11.34 -25.96 9.26
C TYR A 219 11.91 -25.75 7.86
N HIS A 220 13.15 -25.27 7.73
CA HIS A 220 13.76 -24.81 6.48
C HIS A 220 12.90 -23.78 5.75
N TRP A 221 13.29 -22.51 5.78
CA TRP A 221 12.59 -21.44 5.06
C TRP A 221 13.18 -21.29 3.66
N ASP A 222 12.40 -21.58 2.63
CA ASP A 222 12.83 -21.50 1.23
C ASP A 222 12.94 -20.04 0.74
N PHE A 223 12.21 -19.13 1.39
CA PHE A 223 12.25 -17.68 1.16
C PHE A 223 11.59 -16.92 2.32
N VAL A 224 11.85 -15.61 2.40
CA VAL A 224 11.16 -14.71 3.33
C VAL A 224 10.68 -13.45 2.62
N GLN A 225 9.45 -13.04 2.90
CA GLN A 225 8.88 -11.80 2.38
C GLN A 225 9.01 -10.68 3.42
N ILE A 226 9.77 -9.63 3.10
CA ILE A 226 10.05 -8.50 3.99
C ILE A 226 9.62 -7.17 3.38
N GLN A 227 9.28 -6.20 4.23
CA GLN A 227 9.13 -4.82 3.83
C GLN A 227 10.51 -4.20 3.59
N MET A 228 10.77 -3.71 2.37
CA MET A 228 12.03 -3.07 2.02
C MET A 228 11.82 -1.98 0.98
N ASN A 229 12.41 -0.82 1.24
CA ASN A 229 12.56 0.31 0.35
C ASN A 229 13.63 1.23 0.94
N TYR A 230 14.10 2.25 0.20
CA TYR A 230 15.20 3.10 0.67
C TYR A 230 14.89 3.90 1.94
N LEU A 231 13.62 4.08 2.31
CA LEU A 231 13.24 4.72 3.56
C LEU A 231 13.24 3.71 4.72
N ASP A 232 12.54 2.59 4.57
CA ASP A 232 12.47 1.56 5.60
C ASP A 232 13.78 0.75 5.73
N TRP A 233 14.77 1.01 4.87
CA TRP A 233 16.13 0.48 4.95
C TRP A 233 16.77 0.78 6.32
N THR A 234 16.77 2.05 6.71
CA THR A 234 17.33 2.55 7.98
C THR A 234 16.30 3.20 8.90
N HIS A 235 15.07 3.48 8.40
CA HIS A 235 14.03 4.21 9.13
C HIS A 235 12.69 3.47 9.18
N ALA A 236 12.72 2.15 9.38
CA ALA A 236 11.49 1.38 9.55
C ALA A 236 10.68 1.91 10.75
N GLY A 237 9.38 2.13 10.53
CA GLY A 237 8.48 2.69 11.53
C GLY A 237 7.68 1.63 12.32
N GLY A 238 7.20 2.04 13.49
CA GLY A 238 6.19 1.28 14.25
C GLY A 238 6.71 -0.04 14.82
N ARG A 239 6.12 -1.16 14.37
CA ARG A 239 6.48 -2.52 14.81
C ARG A 239 7.44 -3.24 13.86
N ASN A 240 8.02 -2.53 12.89
CA ASN A 240 8.93 -3.13 11.91
C ASN A 240 10.39 -2.93 12.30
N THR A 241 11.21 -3.86 11.84
CA THR A 241 12.67 -3.78 11.90
C THR A 241 13.20 -3.18 10.61
N ASN A 242 14.32 -2.45 10.70
CA ASN A 242 15.03 -1.91 9.55
C ASN A 242 15.33 -3.00 8.51
N ALA A 243 15.03 -2.71 7.25
CA ALA A 243 15.17 -3.69 6.18
C ALA A 243 16.64 -4.06 5.94
N GLU A 244 17.59 -3.17 6.24
CA GLU A 244 19.03 -3.47 6.21
C GLU A 244 19.37 -4.68 7.09
N TYR A 245 18.85 -4.69 8.33
CA TYR A 245 19.09 -5.78 9.26
C TYR A 245 18.46 -7.08 8.76
N LEU A 246 17.19 -7.01 8.34
CA LEU A 246 16.45 -8.18 7.84
C LEU A 246 17.14 -8.79 6.62
N TYR A 247 17.49 -7.98 5.62
CA TYR A 247 18.18 -8.41 4.41
C TYR A 247 19.55 -9.02 4.74
N SER A 248 20.35 -8.35 5.56
CA SER A 248 21.69 -8.82 5.95
C SER A 248 21.66 -10.20 6.61
N GLU A 249 20.67 -10.46 7.47
CA GLU A 249 20.54 -11.77 8.13
C GLU A 249 20.05 -12.87 7.18
N LEU A 250 19.18 -12.54 6.23
CA LEU A 250 18.74 -13.48 5.19
C LEU A 250 19.88 -13.79 4.22
N GLU A 251 20.67 -12.79 3.82
CA GLU A 251 21.82 -12.95 2.95
C GLU A 251 22.90 -13.84 3.58
N LYS A 252 23.24 -13.63 4.86
CA LYS A 252 24.18 -14.49 5.61
C LYS A 252 23.74 -15.96 5.66
N ARG A 253 22.44 -16.22 5.55
CA ARG A 253 21.84 -17.57 5.60
C ARG A 253 21.51 -18.13 4.22
N ASP A 254 21.84 -17.40 3.16
CA ASP A 254 21.53 -17.79 1.78
C ASP A 254 20.02 -17.97 1.51
N ILE A 255 19.17 -17.16 2.17
CA ILE A 255 17.71 -17.23 2.04
C ILE A 255 17.23 -16.17 1.03
N PRO A 256 16.54 -16.56 -0.06
CA PRO A 256 15.94 -15.62 -1.01
C PRO A 256 14.90 -14.69 -0.38
N VAL A 257 14.84 -13.45 -0.88
CA VAL A 257 14.00 -12.39 -0.32
C VAL A 257 12.94 -11.92 -1.31
N VAL A 258 11.67 -11.94 -0.92
CA VAL A 258 10.58 -11.30 -1.67
C VAL A 258 10.32 -9.93 -1.07
N ILE A 259 10.39 -8.87 -1.87
CA ILE A 259 10.19 -7.50 -1.37
C ILE A 259 8.72 -7.12 -1.45
N MET A 260 8.12 -6.80 -0.31
CA MET A 260 6.83 -6.13 -0.23
C MET A 260 6.99 -4.64 0.10
N GLU A 261 5.98 -3.84 -0.24
CA GLU A 261 5.95 -2.39 -0.05
C GLU A 261 7.17 -1.60 -0.58
N PRO A 262 7.66 -1.86 -1.82
CA PRO A 262 8.78 -1.09 -2.38
C PRO A 262 8.47 0.41 -2.50
N LEU A 263 7.19 0.78 -2.61
CA LEU A 263 6.74 2.18 -2.68
C LEU A 263 6.05 2.67 -1.41
N ARG A 264 5.99 1.87 -0.33
CA ARG A 264 5.29 2.19 0.93
C ARG A 264 3.91 2.81 0.70
N GLY A 265 3.04 2.05 0.03
CA GLY A 265 1.68 2.48 -0.34
C GLY A 265 1.60 3.59 -1.39
N GLY A 266 2.68 3.84 -2.14
CA GLY A 266 2.77 4.90 -3.15
C GLY A 266 3.41 6.19 -2.64
N SER A 267 3.72 6.27 -1.35
CA SER A 267 4.33 7.47 -0.76
C SER A 267 5.72 7.79 -1.31
N LEU A 268 6.47 6.78 -1.77
CA LEU A 268 7.78 6.96 -2.40
C LEU A 268 7.71 7.24 -3.89
N ALA A 269 6.53 7.11 -4.52
CA ALA A 269 6.30 7.57 -5.89
C ALA A 269 6.06 9.09 -5.96
N THR A 270 5.97 9.77 -4.82
CA THR A 270 5.81 11.22 -4.73
C THR A 270 6.82 11.79 -3.74
N LEU A 271 7.72 12.64 -4.23
CA LEU A 271 8.75 13.31 -3.44
C LEU A 271 8.53 14.81 -3.40
N THR A 272 9.30 15.50 -2.56
CA THR A 272 9.27 16.96 -2.59
C THR A 272 9.79 17.50 -3.92
N LYS A 273 9.48 18.76 -4.26
CA LYS A 273 9.98 19.37 -5.51
C LYS A 273 11.51 19.35 -5.62
N GLY A 274 12.21 19.65 -4.52
CA GLY A 274 13.67 19.62 -4.47
C GLY A 274 14.23 18.22 -4.73
N GLN A 275 13.70 17.22 -4.03
CA GLN A 275 14.11 15.82 -4.20
C GLN A 275 13.76 15.29 -5.60
N THR A 276 12.59 15.66 -6.14
CA THR A 276 12.17 15.31 -7.51
C THR A 276 13.14 15.91 -8.52
N ALA A 277 13.49 17.19 -8.38
CA ALA A 277 14.43 17.86 -9.28
C ALA A 277 15.83 17.24 -9.20
N GLN A 278 16.29 16.86 -8.00
CA GLN A 278 17.56 16.16 -7.81
C GLN A 278 17.61 14.82 -8.56
N LEU A 279 16.58 13.98 -8.42
CA LEU A 279 16.52 12.69 -9.12
C LEU A 279 16.36 12.86 -10.64
N LYS A 280 15.53 13.82 -11.07
CA LYS A 280 15.32 14.13 -12.50
C LYS A 280 16.54 14.77 -13.17
N ALA A 281 17.43 15.41 -12.42
CA ALA A 281 18.69 15.91 -12.97
C ALA A 281 19.65 14.77 -13.36
N LEU A 282 19.54 13.61 -12.69
CA LEU A 282 20.33 12.41 -13.00
C LEU A 282 19.69 11.59 -14.10
N GLU A 283 18.38 11.31 -13.98
CA GLU A 283 17.62 10.50 -14.93
C GLU A 283 16.31 11.23 -15.31
N PRO A 284 16.35 12.13 -16.32
CA PRO A 284 15.20 12.98 -16.68
C PRO A 284 13.96 12.20 -17.10
N ASP A 285 14.16 11.07 -17.78
CA ASP A 285 13.07 10.28 -18.36
C ASP A 285 12.48 9.27 -17.36
N ARG A 286 13.20 8.93 -16.28
CA ARG A 286 12.75 7.89 -15.34
C ARG A 286 11.69 8.41 -14.38
N SER A 287 10.68 7.60 -14.07
CA SER A 287 9.70 7.96 -13.06
C SER A 287 10.32 8.03 -11.67
N ILE A 288 9.67 8.75 -10.76
CA ILE A 288 10.11 8.81 -9.37
C ILE A 288 9.97 7.45 -8.68
N ALA A 289 8.94 6.68 -9.03
CA ALA A 289 8.74 5.32 -8.51
C ALA A 289 9.89 4.38 -8.90
N SER A 290 10.47 4.55 -10.10
CA SER A 290 11.56 3.70 -10.60
C SER A 290 12.77 3.64 -9.66
N TRP A 291 13.06 4.72 -8.93
CA TRP A 291 14.18 4.77 -7.99
C TRP A 291 14.01 3.81 -6.82
N ALA A 292 12.79 3.68 -6.30
CA ALA A 292 12.50 2.73 -5.24
C ALA A 292 12.57 1.28 -5.72
N PHE A 293 12.11 1.02 -6.95
CA PHE A 293 12.23 -0.30 -7.57
C PHE A 293 13.67 -0.68 -7.88
N ARG A 294 14.46 0.24 -8.44
CA ARG A 294 15.91 0.07 -8.64
C ARG A 294 16.63 -0.21 -7.34
N PHE A 295 16.33 0.55 -6.28
CA PHE A 295 16.85 0.28 -4.93
C PHE A 295 16.58 -1.17 -4.54
N CYS A 296 15.31 -1.59 -4.56
CA CYS A 296 14.94 -2.95 -4.13
C CYS A 296 15.58 -4.04 -5.00
N GLY A 297 15.61 -3.85 -6.31
CA GLY A 297 16.17 -4.83 -7.25
C GLY A 297 17.70 -4.85 -7.32
N SER A 298 18.42 -3.96 -6.63
CA SER A 298 19.89 -3.92 -6.69
C SER A 298 20.57 -4.97 -5.82
N PHE A 299 19.80 -5.63 -4.95
CA PHE A 299 20.31 -6.58 -3.98
C PHE A 299 20.27 -8.02 -4.53
N PRO A 300 21.38 -8.76 -4.53
CA PRO A 300 21.49 -10.05 -5.22
C PRO A 300 20.59 -11.15 -4.66
N LYS A 301 20.24 -11.10 -3.36
CA LYS A 301 19.32 -12.09 -2.75
C LYS A 301 17.85 -11.80 -2.96
N VAL A 302 17.51 -10.68 -3.59
CA VAL A 302 16.11 -10.38 -3.94
C VAL A 302 15.65 -11.32 -5.04
N LEU A 303 14.68 -12.16 -4.69
CA LEU A 303 13.99 -13.09 -5.56
C LEU A 303 13.07 -12.34 -6.53
N THR A 304 12.25 -11.44 -5.99
CA THR A 304 11.29 -10.63 -6.74
C THR A 304 10.86 -9.42 -5.91
N VAL A 305 10.52 -8.32 -6.59
CA VAL A 305 10.01 -7.07 -6.02
C VAL A 305 8.53 -6.95 -6.36
N LEU A 306 7.67 -6.92 -5.34
CA LEU A 306 6.22 -6.90 -5.54
C LEU A 306 5.69 -5.49 -5.80
N SER A 307 5.00 -5.30 -6.93
CA SER A 307 4.29 -4.06 -7.24
C SER A 307 2.80 -4.28 -7.42
N GLY A 308 1.99 -3.46 -6.76
CA GLY A 308 0.54 -3.43 -6.98
C GLY A 308 0.19 -2.46 -8.10
N MET A 309 -0.04 -2.98 -9.31
CA MET A 309 -0.23 -2.20 -10.52
C MET A 309 -1.71 -2.18 -10.91
N THR A 310 -2.49 -1.34 -10.23
CA THR A 310 -3.96 -1.29 -10.42
C THR A 310 -4.37 -0.75 -11.80
N TYR A 311 -3.55 0.09 -12.42
CA TYR A 311 -3.79 0.68 -13.74
C TYR A 311 -2.70 0.27 -14.72
N MET A 312 -3.03 0.20 -16.01
CA MET A 312 -2.08 -0.19 -17.06
C MET A 312 -0.86 0.74 -17.08
N GLU A 313 -1.07 2.04 -16.89
CA GLU A 313 0.00 3.04 -16.80
C GLU A 313 1.03 2.71 -15.69
N HIS A 314 0.59 2.13 -14.57
CA HIS A 314 1.50 1.71 -13.50
C HIS A 314 2.29 0.46 -13.90
N LEU A 315 1.68 -0.46 -14.65
CA LEU A 315 2.35 -1.65 -15.15
C LEU A 315 3.40 -1.25 -16.18
N GLU A 316 3.03 -0.43 -17.16
CA GLU A 316 3.94 0.08 -18.20
C GLU A 316 5.14 0.82 -17.61
N ASP A 317 4.94 1.71 -16.61
CA ASP A 317 6.05 2.41 -15.94
C ASP A 317 7.02 1.46 -15.22
N ASN A 318 6.48 0.44 -14.56
CA ASN A 318 7.30 -0.56 -13.89
C ASN A 318 8.01 -1.45 -14.91
N LEU A 319 7.35 -1.85 -16.00
CA LEU A 319 7.97 -2.61 -17.08
C LEU A 319 9.09 -1.83 -17.75
N GLN A 320 8.94 -0.52 -18.00
CA GLN A 320 10.03 0.33 -18.48
C GLN A 320 11.22 0.34 -17.51
N THR A 321 10.95 0.32 -16.20
CA THR A 321 12.00 0.27 -15.17
C THR A 321 12.72 -1.08 -15.15
N PHE A 322 11.99 -2.19 -15.21
CA PHE A 322 12.57 -3.53 -15.04
C PHE A 322 13.07 -4.14 -16.35
N CYS A 323 12.52 -3.83 -17.53
CA CYS A 323 13.05 -4.36 -18.79
C CYS A 323 14.39 -3.69 -19.18
N ASP A 324 14.59 -2.42 -18.81
CA ASP A 324 15.92 -1.73 -18.82
C ASP A 324 16.45 -1.57 -17.39
N PHE A 325 16.47 -2.68 -16.64
CA PHE A 325 16.91 -2.66 -15.25
C PHE A 325 18.41 -2.35 -15.15
N LYS A 326 18.71 -1.30 -14.38
CA LYS A 326 20.07 -0.94 -13.99
C LYS A 326 20.11 -0.88 -12.47
N PRO A 327 20.94 -1.71 -11.81
CA PRO A 327 21.19 -1.57 -10.39
C PRO A 327 21.61 -0.13 -10.06
N LEU A 328 21.36 0.30 -8.82
CA LEU A 328 21.87 1.57 -8.32
C LEU A 328 23.38 1.50 -8.16
N THR A 329 24.03 2.61 -8.49
CA THR A 329 25.42 2.90 -8.12
C THR A 329 25.54 3.31 -6.66
N GLU A 330 26.75 3.30 -6.12
CA GLU A 330 27.02 3.74 -4.73
C GLU A 330 26.58 5.20 -4.52
N GLU A 331 26.81 6.07 -5.51
CA GLU A 331 26.36 7.47 -5.45
C GLU A 331 24.84 7.59 -5.44
N GLU A 332 24.13 6.79 -6.24
CA GLU A 332 22.67 6.79 -6.25
C GLU A 332 22.08 6.24 -4.94
N PHE A 333 22.71 5.22 -4.34
CA PHE A 333 22.35 4.73 -3.01
C PHE A 333 22.47 5.85 -1.97
N ALA A 334 23.59 6.57 -1.93
CA ALA A 334 23.82 7.67 -0.99
C ALA A 334 22.80 8.81 -1.18
N ILE A 335 22.38 9.09 -2.41
CA ILE A 335 21.34 10.09 -2.70
C ILE A 335 19.97 9.65 -2.14
N LEU A 336 19.60 8.38 -2.31
CA LEU A 336 18.34 7.88 -1.76
C LEU A 336 18.36 7.83 -0.23
N GLU A 337 19.51 7.56 0.37
CA GLU A 337 19.71 7.65 1.82
C GLU A 337 19.53 9.09 2.33
N ASP A 338 20.14 10.10 1.69
CA ASP A 338 19.93 11.51 2.05
C ASP A 338 18.45 11.93 1.89
N ILE A 339 17.77 11.45 0.85
CA ILE A 339 16.33 11.66 0.65
C ILE A 339 15.53 11.03 1.80
N ALA A 340 15.88 9.81 2.23
CA ALA A 340 15.24 9.12 3.34
C ALA A 340 15.43 9.87 4.66
N ASP A 341 16.68 10.22 4.99
CA ASP A 341 17.05 11.01 6.16
C ASP A 341 16.33 12.35 6.20
N GLY A 342 16.32 13.07 5.07
CA GLY A 342 15.59 14.30 4.90
C GLY A 342 14.09 14.13 5.17
N ARG A 343 13.51 13.00 4.75
CA ARG A 343 12.08 12.70 4.95
C ARG A 343 11.72 12.46 6.42
N VAL A 344 12.60 11.84 7.20
CA VAL A 344 12.41 11.64 8.65
C VAL A 344 12.56 12.96 9.42
N ARG A 345 13.35 13.91 8.90
CA ARG A 345 13.43 15.27 9.47
C ARG A 345 12.14 16.08 9.26
N PHE A 346 11.32 15.73 8.26
CA PHE A 346 10.03 16.38 8.07
C PHE A 346 8.92 15.62 8.81
N PRO A 347 8.07 16.31 9.57
CA PRO A 347 7.12 15.66 10.46
C PRO A 347 5.84 15.23 9.70
N LEU A 348 5.97 14.43 8.64
CA LEU A 348 4.83 13.89 7.90
C LEU A 348 3.94 13.03 8.82
N VAL A 349 2.63 13.10 8.62
CA VAL A 349 1.65 12.27 9.34
C VAL A 349 1.60 10.85 8.78
N GLY A 350 1.79 10.70 7.46
CA GLY A 350 1.75 9.39 6.79
C GLY A 350 0.33 8.84 6.65
N CYS A 351 -0.66 9.72 6.49
CA CYS A 351 -2.06 9.32 6.32
C CYS A 351 -2.34 8.89 4.87
N THR A 352 -2.91 7.69 4.69
CA THR A 352 -3.32 7.18 3.37
C THR A 352 -4.67 7.72 2.88
N GLY A 353 -5.41 8.45 3.72
CA GLY A 353 -6.68 9.06 3.34
C GLY A 353 -7.87 8.09 3.23
N CYS A 354 -7.80 6.89 3.81
CA CYS A 354 -8.82 5.83 3.73
C CYS A 354 -10.19 6.16 4.36
N GLN A 355 -10.27 7.22 5.17
CA GLN A 355 -11.49 7.70 5.84
C GLN A 355 -12.14 6.74 6.87
N TYR A 356 -11.48 5.66 7.29
CA TYR A 356 -12.03 4.77 8.34
C TYR A 356 -12.23 5.47 9.69
N CYS A 357 -11.49 6.54 9.95
CA CYS A 357 -11.66 7.39 11.13
C CYS A 357 -12.88 8.32 11.06
N MET A 358 -13.66 8.28 9.97
CA MET A 358 -14.78 9.18 9.71
C MET A 358 -16.14 8.48 9.83
N PRO A 359 -17.23 9.21 10.18
CA PRO A 359 -17.23 10.63 10.55
C PRO A 359 -16.64 10.86 11.94
N CYS A 360 -15.87 11.96 12.09
CA CYS A 360 -15.48 12.41 13.43
C CYS A 360 -16.72 12.92 14.18
N PRO A 361 -16.98 12.49 15.42
CA PRO A 361 -18.16 12.92 16.18
C PRO A 361 -18.16 14.42 16.52
N TYR A 362 -17.02 15.09 16.38
CA TYR A 362 -16.86 16.54 16.56
C TYR A 362 -16.73 17.30 15.23
N GLY A 363 -17.00 16.65 14.09
CA GLY A 363 -17.08 17.31 12.78
C GLY A 363 -15.75 17.56 12.06
N ILE A 364 -14.62 17.21 12.67
CA ILE A 364 -13.25 17.41 12.16
C ILE A 364 -13.03 16.63 10.86
N ASN A 365 -12.45 17.27 9.84
CA ASN A 365 -12.04 16.62 8.61
C ASN A 365 -10.62 16.03 8.73
N ILE A 366 -10.50 14.93 9.48
CA ILE A 366 -9.20 14.31 9.80
C ILE A 366 -8.37 14.00 8.53
N PRO A 367 -8.92 13.32 7.49
CA PRO A 367 -8.15 13.00 6.30
C PRO A 367 -7.81 14.24 5.49
N GLY A 368 -8.68 15.25 5.46
CA GLY A 368 -8.45 16.52 4.77
C GLY A 368 -7.29 17.31 5.39
N ILE A 369 -7.25 17.41 6.73
CA ILE A 369 -6.18 18.09 7.47
C ILE A 369 -4.83 17.40 7.22
N PHE A 370 -4.75 16.09 7.43
CA PHE A 370 -3.49 15.36 7.25
C PHE A 370 -3.01 15.40 5.80
N ARG A 371 -3.93 15.25 4.84
CA ARG A 371 -3.59 15.37 3.42
C ARG A 371 -3.07 16.76 3.09
N PHE A 372 -3.73 17.83 3.56
CA PHE A 372 -3.26 19.19 3.34
C PHE A 372 -1.87 19.41 3.95
N TYR A 373 -1.69 18.98 5.20
CA TYR A 373 -0.45 19.14 5.93
C TYR A 373 0.71 18.41 5.24
N ASP A 374 0.56 17.11 4.96
CA ASP A 374 1.59 16.31 4.28
C ASP A 374 1.86 16.86 2.87
N LYS A 375 0.80 17.25 2.14
CA LYS A 375 0.94 17.91 0.84
C LYS A 375 1.72 19.22 0.93
N SER A 376 1.54 20.00 2.00
CA SER A 376 2.26 21.27 2.15
C SER A 376 3.77 21.07 2.30
N ILE A 377 4.17 20.01 3.00
CA ILE A 377 5.57 19.59 3.15
C ILE A 377 6.09 19.10 1.80
N VAL A 378 5.34 18.23 1.12
CA VAL A 378 5.72 17.68 -0.20
C VAL A 378 5.85 18.78 -1.26
N GLU A 379 4.91 19.73 -1.34
CA GLU A 379 4.93 20.80 -2.34
C GLU A 379 5.86 21.97 -2.01
N ASP A 380 6.60 21.89 -0.89
CA ASP A 380 7.46 22.94 -0.33
C ASP A 380 6.70 24.27 -0.12
N THR A 381 5.47 24.15 0.36
CA THR A 381 4.63 25.29 0.78
C THR A 381 4.51 25.40 2.30
N TYR A 382 5.02 24.41 3.03
CA TYR A 382 5.20 24.41 4.47
C TYR A 382 6.07 25.60 4.92
N VAL A 383 5.69 26.24 6.03
CA VAL A 383 6.38 27.39 6.58
C VAL A 383 7.35 26.88 7.65
N ARG A 384 8.65 27.05 7.40
CA ARG A 384 9.70 26.41 8.19
C ARG A 384 10.14 27.23 9.40
N SER A 385 10.18 28.56 9.25
CA SER A 385 10.66 29.47 10.29
C SER A 385 10.18 30.90 10.04
N SER A 386 9.98 31.68 11.10
CA SER A 386 9.77 33.13 11.05
C SER A 386 10.93 33.90 10.40
N GLU A 387 12.15 33.34 10.39
CA GLU A 387 13.34 33.94 9.80
C GLU A 387 13.47 33.68 8.28
N GLN A 388 12.62 32.82 7.71
CA GLN A 388 12.75 32.44 6.31
C GLN A 388 12.48 33.61 5.35
N LYS A 389 13.24 33.68 4.25
CA LYS A 389 13.02 34.70 3.22
C LYS A 389 11.59 34.63 2.67
N GLY A 390 10.87 35.75 2.74
CA GLY A 390 9.48 35.81 2.28
C GLY A 390 8.46 35.21 3.25
N PHE A 391 8.81 35.05 4.53
CA PHE A 391 7.94 34.53 5.61
C PHE A 391 6.52 35.09 5.54
N ALA A 392 6.35 36.41 5.49
CA ALA A 392 5.01 37.04 5.48
C ALA A 392 4.13 36.57 4.30
N LYS A 393 4.72 36.35 3.13
CA LYS A 393 4.02 35.85 1.94
C LYS A 393 3.71 34.35 2.07
N ALA A 394 4.67 33.56 2.55
CA ALA A 394 4.50 32.14 2.78
C ALA A 394 3.42 31.85 3.83
N ARG A 395 3.47 32.55 4.97
CA ARG A 395 2.47 32.55 6.04
C ARG A 395 1.06 32.85 5.51
N ARG A 396 0.89 33.97 4.80
CA ARG A 396 -0.41 34.37 4.25
C ARG A 396 -0.96 33.33 3.27
N ARG A 397 -0.08 32.80 2.41
CA ARG A 397 -0.44 31.76 1.43
C ARG A 397 -0.87 30.48 2.14
N TYR A 398 -0.10 30.01 3.11
CA TYR A 398 -0.39 28.77 3.84
C TYR A 398 -1.75 28.82 4.52
N LEU A 399 -2.01 29.88 5.31
CA LEU A 399 -3.29 30.05 6.02
C LEU A 399 -4.47 30.11 5.05
N ALA A 400 -4.36 30.90 3.98
CA ALA A 400 -5.43 31.00 2.98
C ALA A 400 -5.68 29.67 2.25
N GLN A 401 -4.63 28.89 1.99
CA GLN A 401 -4.77 27.57 1.37
C GLN A 401 -5.37 26.55 2.34
N TYR A 402 -5.03 26.63 3.63
CA TYR A 402 -5.58 25.76 4.66
C TYR A 402 -7.08 25.99 4.85
N ASP A 403 -7.50 27.25 4.99
CA ASP A 403 -8.92 27.64 5.10
C ASP A 403 -9.74 27.23 3.87
N LYS A 404 -9.11 27.24 2.68
CA LYS A 404 -9.73 26.77 1.45
C LYS A 404 -9.82 25.25 1.38
N ALA A 405 -8.82 24.54 1.89
CA ALA A 405 -8.76 23.08 1.83
C ALA A 405 -9.62 22.41 2.91
N VAL A 406 -9.75 23.05 4.07
CA VAL A 406 -10.50 22.56 5.23
C VAL A 406 -11.34 23.70 5.79
N GLU A 407 -12.67 23.54 5.72
CA GLU A 407 -13.62 24.48 6.34
C GLU A 407 -13.24 24.77 7.79
N THR A 408 -13.25 26.05 8.19
CA THR A 408 -12.78 26.50 9.51
C THR A 408 -13.38 25.72 10.67
N ILE A 409 -14.67 25.38 10.62
CA ILE A 409 -15.38 24.61 11.65
C ILE A 409 -14.97 23.12 11.73
N ARG A 410 -14.09 22.66 10.83
CA ARG A 410 -13.63 21.27 10.70
C ARG A 410 -12.12 21.12 10.84
N GLN A 411 -11.42 22.18 11.25
CA GLN A 411 -9.96 22.24 11.38
C GLN A 411 -9.45 21.56 12.66
N ALA A 412 -8.13 21.46 12.79
CA ALA A 412 -7.44 20.69 13.82
C ALA A 412 -7.70 21.19 15.25
N ASP A 413 -7.86 22.50 15.45
CA ASP A 413 -8.18 23.20 16.69
C ASP A 413 -9.50 22.74 17.34
N HIS A 414 -10.39 22.12 16.57
CA HIS A 414 -11.66 21.58 17.07
C HIS A 414 -11.52 20.16 17.65
N CYS A 415 -10.30 19.60 17.68
CA CYS A 415 -10.04 18.29 18.26
C CYS A 415 -10.01 18.30 19.78
N ILE A 416 -11.01 17.67 20.40
CA ILE A 416 -11.06 17.47 21.85
C ILE A 416 -10.34 16.19 22.34
N SER A 417 -9.59 15.53 21.46
CA SER A 417 -8.82 14.30 21.79
C SER A 417 -9.62 13.12 22.36
N CYS A 418 -10.86 12.90 21.91
CA CYS A 418 -11.71 11.80 22.40
C CYS A 418 -11.21 10.37 22.08
N GLY A 419 -10.22 10.21 21.19
CA GLY A 419 -9.58 8.92 20.89
C GLY A 419 -10.34 7.93 20.00
N LYS A 420 -11.63 8.16 19.70
CA LYS A 420 -12.48 7.22 18.94
C LYS A 420 -11.93 6.84 17.56
N CYS A 421 -11.21 7.74 16.89
CA CYS A 421 -10.63 7.50 15.58
C CYS A 421 -9.43 6.52 15.58
N VAL A 422 -8.77 6.33 16.73
CA VAL A 422 -7.50 5.58 16.81
C VAL A 422 -7.71 4.09 16.49
N SER A 423 -8.75 3.46 17.03
CA SER A 423 -9.06 2.05 16.78
C SER A 423 -9.46 1.76 15.33
N HIS A 424 -9.84 2.79 14.57
CA HIS A 424 -10.24 2.66 13.17
C HIS A 424 -9.10 2.97 12.19
N CYS A 425 -7.95 3.45 12.65
CA CYS A 425 -6.84 3.80 11.78
C CYS A 425 -6.04 2.56 11.39
N PRO A 426 -6.04 2.14 10.10
CA PRO A 426 -5.29 0.96 9.68
C PRO A 426 -3.77 1.22 9.69
N GLN A 427 -3.35 2.48 9.73
CA GLN A 427 -1.94 2.90 9.81
C GLN A 427 -1.48 3.08 11.26
N HIS A 428 -2.34 2.80 12.24
CA HIS A 428 -2.07 2.98 13.67
C HIS A 428 -1.59 4.40 14.05
N ILE A 429 -2.01 5.41 13.28
CA ILE A 429 -1.71 6.81 13.55
C ILE A 429 -2.38 7.19 14.87
N ARG A 430 -1.63 7.86 15.76
CA ARG A 430 -2.18 8.50 16.95
C ARG A 430 -2.89 9.79 16.55
N ILE A 431 -4.03 9.66 15.87
CA ILE A 431 -4.73 10.76 15.19
C ILE A 431 -4.89 12.00 16.08
N PRO A 432 -5.38 11.91 17.34
CA PRO A 432 -5.50 13.10 18.19
C PRO A 432 -4.17 13.83 18.44
N ARG A 433 -3.07 13.07 18.61
CA ARG A 433 -1.73 13.64 18.81
C ARG A 433 -1.27 14.40 17.57
N GLU A 434 -1.47 13.83 16.39
CA GLU A 434 -1.09 14.48 15.14
C GLU A 434 -1.95 15.72 14.84
N LEU A 435 -3.25 15.69 15.17
CA LEU A 435 -4.09 16.89 15.07
C LEU A 435 -3.61 17.99 16.02
N ALA A 436 -3.30 17.68 17.27
CA ALA A 436 -2.76 18.66 18.23
C ALA A 436 -1.44 19.26 17.74
N ARG A 437 -0.52 18.43 17.23
CA ARG A 437 0.75 18.89 16.65
C ARG A 437 0.55 19.83 15.45
N ILE A 438 -0.42 19.52 14.60
CA ILE A 438 -0.75 20.36 13.43
C ILE A 438 -1.41 21.66 13.88
N ASP A 439 -2.28 21.61 14.89
CA ASP A 439 -2.91 22.78 15.48
C ASP A 439 -1.86 23.75 16.07
N GLU A 440 -0.96 23.25 16.91
CA GLU A 440 0.16 24.04 17.46
C GLU A 440 0.99 24.70 16.36
N TYR A 441 1.28 23.98 15.28
CA TYR A 441 1.99 24.51 14.13
C TYR A 441 1.19 25.62 13.41
N ILE A 442 -0.11 25.42 13.19
CA ILE A 442 -0.98 26.44 12.56
C ILE A 442 -1.10 27.68 13.45
N GLU A 443 -1.21 27.51 14.77
CA GLU A 443 -1.22 28.62 15.72
C GLU A 443 0.11 29.38 15.71
N ALA A 444 1.25 28.69 15.66
CA ALA A 444 2.56 29.34 15.49
C ALA A 444 2.63 30.14 14.17
N ILE A 445 2.08 29.61 13.07
CA ILE A 445 1.95 30.37 11.82
C ILE A 445 1.06 31.59 12.01
N LYS A 446 -0.12 31.45 12.61
CA LYS A 446 -1.07 32.56 12.86
C LYS A 446 -0.43 33.64 13.72
N GLN A 447 0.33 33.29 14.73
CA GLN A 447 1.01 34.23 15.63
C GLN A 447 2.31 34.79 15.02
N GLY A 448 2.85 34.14 14.00
CA GLY A 448 4.11 34.52 13.38
C GLY A 448 5.34 34.13 14.21
N THR A 449 5.19 33.13 15.08
CA THR A 449 6.17 32.72 16.11
C THR A 449 6.91 31.43 15.77
N LEU A 450 6.83 31.00 14.51
CA LEU A 450 7.48 29.79 13.97
C LEU A 450 8.99 29.76 14.13
#